data_AF-A0A290XGB5-F1
#
_entry.id   AF-A0A290XGB5-F1
#
_cell.length_a   1.000
_cell.length_b   1.000
_cell.length_c   1.000
_cell.angle_alpha   90.00
_cell.angle_beta   90.00
_cell.angle_gamma   90.00
#
_symmetry.space_group_name_H-M   'P 1'
#
loop_
_entity.id
_entity.type
_entity.pdbx_description
1 polymer ?
#
loop_
_entity_poly.entity_id
_entity_poly.type
_entity_poly.pdbx_seq_one_letter_code
_entity_poly.pdbx_strand_id
1 'polypeptide(L)' 'MTDHDQRRILRDIDTTTPITASETDWAVNAGYAVLAEDGDIDLTAKGRALLDAS' A
#
# COMPACT_ATOMS: atom_id res chain seq x y z
N MET A 1 6.21 -11.49 4.62
CA MET A 1 5.15 -10.97 3.74
C MET A 1 5.13 -11.82 2.48
N THR A 2 4.06 -12.55 2.21
CA THR A 2 3.90 -13.28 0.93
C THR A 2 3.38 -12.34 -0.17
N ASP A 3 3.46 -12.73 -1.44
CA ASP A 3 2.90 -11.93 -2.55
C ASP A 3 1.38 -11.71 -2.41
N HIS A 4 0.69 -12.67 -1.80
CA HIS A 4 -0.73 -12.53 -1.47
C HIS A 4 -0.96 -11.43 -0.43
N ASP A 5 -0.14 -11.39 0.62
CA ASP A 5 -0.22 -10.36 1.66
C ASP A 5 0.09 -8.98 1.09
N GLN A 6 1.11 -8.87 0.23
CA GLN A 6 1.47 -7.62 -0.42
C GLN A 6 0.32 -7.08 -1.27
N ARG A 7 -0.26 -7.93 -2.12
CA ARG A 7 -1.41 -7.52 -2.96
C ARG A 7 -2.65 -7.18 -2.14
N ARG A 8 -2.89 -7.86 -1.02
CA ARG A 8 -3.96 -7.47 -0.08
C ARG A 8 -3.72 -6.07 0.48
N ILE A 9 -2.52 -5.80 1.01
CA ILE A 9 -2.20 -4.49 1.61
C ILE A 9 -2.37 -3.35 0.61
N LEU A 10 -1.86 -3.52 -0.62
CA LEU A 10 -2.00 -2.49 -1.66
C LEU A 10 -3.46 -2.24 -2.03
N ARG A 11 -4.30 -3.28 -2.04
CA ARG A 11 -5.74 -3.15 -2.25
C ARG A 11 -6.44 -2.47 -1.08
N ASP A 12 -6.03 -2.78 0.14
CA ASP A 12 -6.60 -2.17 1.34
C ASP A 12 -6.30 -0.66 1.33
N ILE A 13 -5.07 -0.25 0.97
CA ILE A 13 -4.72 1.17 0.74
C ILE A 13 -5.60 1.79 -0.35
N ASP A 14 -5.70 1.19 -1.54
CA ASP A 14 -6.49 1.72 -2.66
C ASP A 14 -7.98 1.87 -2.35
N THR A 15 -8.50 1.04 -1.46
CA THR A 15 -9.91 1.05 -1.04
C THR A 15 -10.15 1.78 0.27
N THR A 16 -9.13 2.46 0.82
CA THR A 16 -9.18 3.18 2.11
C THR A 16 -9.58 2.27 3.29
N THR A 17 -9.29 0.97 3.18
CA THR A 17 -9.48 0.01 4.26
C THR A 17 -8.33 0.16 5.27
N PRO A 18 -8.60 0.28 6.59
CA PRO A 18 -7.56 0.41 7.59
C PRO A 18 -6.56 -0.74 7.56
N ILE A 19 -5.27 -0.40 7.59
CA ILE A 19 -4.15 -1.34 7.71
C ILE A 19 -3.40 -1.12 9.02
N THR A 20 -2.58 -2.10 9.41
CA THR A 20 -1.73 -2.02 10.59
C THR A 20 -0.51 -1.13 10.34
N ALA A 21 0.07 -0.59 11.42
CA ALA A 21 1.28 0.23 11.33
C ALA A 21 2.45 -0.48 10.63
N SER A 22 2.64 -1.78 10.86
CA SER A 22 3.69 -2.56 10.18
C SER A 22 3.48 -2.69 8.67
N GLU A 23 2.23 -2.66 8.21
CA GLU A 23 1.88 -2.70 6.79
C GLU A 23 2.08 -1.33 6.13
N THR A 24 1.72 -0.25 6.84
CA THR A 24 2.06 1.13 6.47
C THR A 24 3.56 1.29 6.30
N ASP A 25 4.35 0.90 7.31
CA ASP A 25 5.81 1.00 7.29
C ASP A 25 6.40 0.20 6.13
N TRP A 26 5.88 -1.00 5.87
CA TRP A 26 6.33 -1.80 4.73
C TRP A 26 6.04 -1.09 3.40
N ALA A 27 4.80 -0.63 3.19
CA ALA A 27 4.37 -0.04 1.93
C ALA A 27 5.16 1.24 1.60
N VAL A 28 5.41 2.07 2.63
CA VAL A 28 6.21 3.30 2.52
C VAL A 28 7.69 2.98 2.25
N ASN A 29 8.30 2.11 3.06
CA ASN A 29 9.73 1.77 2.91
C ASN A 29 10.03 1.06 1.58
N ALA A 30 9.07 0.30 1.03
CA ALA A 30 9.19 -0.33 -0.28
C ALA A 30 8.92 0.62 -1.47
N GLY A 31 8.48 1.86 -1.18
CA GLY A 31 8.13 2.88 -2.17
C GLY A 31 6.82 2.60 -2.92
N TYR A 32 5.95 1.75 -2.37
CA TYR A 32 4.65 1.44 -2.94
C TYR A 32 3.56 2.39 -2.48
N ALA A 33 3.74 3.07 -1.35
CA ALA A 33 2.81 4.04 -0.81
C ALA A 33 3.54 5.26 -0.22
N VAL A 34 2.78 6.32 0.04
CA VAL A 34 3.21 7.58 0.63
C VAL A 34 2.16 8.05 1.64
N LEU A 35 2.60 8.68 2.74
CA LEU A 35 1.69 9.37 3.65
C LEU A 35 1.27 10.71 3.02
N ALA A 36 -0.03 10.88 2.80
CA ALA A 36 -0.61 12.09 2.27
C ALA A 36 -0.67 13.21 3.33
N GLU A 37 -0.86 14.44 2.88
CA GLU A 37 -0.85 15.62 3.76
C GLU A 37 -2.03 15.64 4.74
N ASP A 38 -3.13 14.97 4.41
CA ASP A 38 -4.32 14.80 5.25
C ASP A 38 -4.19 13.69 6.29
N GLY A 39 -3.08 12.95 6.28
CA GLY A 39 -2.79 11.86 7.21
C GLY A 39 -3.23 10.48 6.72
N ASP A 40 -3.80 10.39 5.52
CA ASP A 40 -4.09 9.11 4.88
C ASP A 40 -2.83 8.53 4.20
N ILE A 41 -2.96 7.30 3.70
CA ILE A 41 -1.92 6.62 2.94
C ILE A 41 -2.42 6.40 1.51
N ASP A 42 -1.62 6.82 0.53
CA ASP A 42 -1.91 6.71 -0.89
C ASP A 42 -0.92 5.77 -1.58
N LEU A 43 -1.38 5.06 -2.62
CA LEU A 43 -0.48 4.32 -3.49
C LEU A 43 0.37 5.26 -4.35
N THR A 44 1.66 4.93 -4.50
CA THR A 44 2.49 5.51 -5.57
C THR A 44 2.13 4.86 -6.92
N ALA A 45 2.62 5.44 -8.02
CA ALA A 45 2.52 4.80 -9.33
C ALA A 45 3.10 3.37 -9.35
N LYS A 46 4.16 3.12 -8.58
CA LYS A 46 4.77 1.79 -8.44
C LYS A 46 3.83 0.84 -7.69
N GLY A 47 3.20 1.30 -6.61
CA GLY A 47 2.21 0.52 -5.86
C GLY A 47 1.00 0.15 -6.72
N ARG A 48 0.49 1.10 -7.49
CA ARG A 48 -0.62 0.88 -8.43
C ARG A 48 -0.25 -0.15 -9.51
N ALA A 49 0.92 -0.02 -10.12
CA ALA A 49 1.39 -0.99 -11.12
C ALA A 49 1.54 -2.42 -10.55
N LEU A 50 1.99 -2.56 -9.30
CA LEU A 50 2.09 -3.86 -8.65
C LEU A 50 0.71 -4.44 -8.27
N LEU A 51 -0.25 -3.59 -7.88
CA LEU A 51 -1.62 -4.00 -7.62
C LEU A 51 -2.31 -4.51 -8.90
N ASP A 52 -2.04 -3.85 -10.03
CA ASP A 52 -2.65 -4.16 -11.33
C ASP A 52 -1.98 -5.35 -12.05
N ALA A 53 -0.77 -5.76 -11.63
CA ALA A 53 -0.06 -6.90 -12.19
C ALA A 53 -0.79 -8.22 -11.83
N SER A 54 -1.25 -8.92 -12.87
CA SER A 54 -1.94 -10.22 -12.79
C SER A 54 -0.97 -11.39 -12.72
#